data_AF-A0A3P6PRW0-F1
#
_entry.id   AF-A0A3P6PRW0-F1
#
_cell.length_a   1.000
_cell.length_b   1.000
_cell.length_c   1.000
_cell.angle_alpha   90.00
_cell.angle_beta   90.00
_cell.angle_gamma   90.00
#
_symmetry.space_group_name_H-M   'P 1'
#
loop_
_entity.id
_entity.type
_entity.pdbx_description
1 polymer ?
#
loop_
_entity_poly.entity_id
_entity_poly.type
_entity_poly.pdbx_seq_one_letter_code
_entity_poly.pdbx_strand_id
1 'polypeptide(L)'
;MLMDVVQKLDDLETVLTQTQQHRQRILEAAAKNLNSWFIRVRKMKAIYHTLNLFDLDVTTKCMIGECWCAVCDLDQINLALCRGMQRSGSTIQPILNHMSTSDKPPTFHRVDKFTSSFQSIVDAYGIARYREVNPTLFNLVTFPFLFAVMFGDAGHGLIMFLFGLWMVLCERQLLEKKIKAELWDTFFGGRYVILLMGAFSIYTGLIYNDIFSKSANIFGSSWYPVYDKSAIFSKSVLQLEPRVSENISHQMYSGQPYPFGVDPIWQISTNKIPFANSLKMKISIILAVLHMVFGVVLSLFNHRFFNDRLDIWCDFLPKLIFISSIFGYLVAMIFYKWGAYTAMEASTAPSLLLMLINMFRFNYEVKDSPGDPFYAGQAKAFALPANVIYLITVIV
;
A
#
# COMPACT_ATOMS: atom_id res chain seq x y z
N MET A 1 7.95 76.52 34.19
CA MET A 1 7.15 76.02 33.04
C MET A 1 7.91 74.97 32.23
N LEU A 2 8.94 75.30 31.42
CA LEU A 2 9.63 74.28 30.60
C LEU A 2 10.48 73.30 31.44
N MET A 3 11.15 73.82 32.47
CA MET A 3 11.93 73.02 33.42
C MET A 3 11.06 72.06 34.26
N ASP A 4 9.87 72.49 34.68
CA ASP A 4 8.90 71.62 35.38
C ASP A 4 8.39 70.48 34.49
N VAL A 5 8.23 70.73 33.18
CA VAL A 5 7.78 69.71 32.23
C VAL A 5 8.89 68.69 32.00
N VAL A 6 10.15 69.12 31.89
CA VAL A 6 11.31 68.20 31.78
C VAL A 6 11.45 67.36 33.04
N GLN A 7 11.33 67.95 34.23
CA GLN A 7 11.41 67.21 35.49
C GLN A 7 10.29 66.17 35.61
N LYS A 8 9.05 66.53 35.22
CA LYS A 8 7.94 65.56 35.14
C LYS A 8 8.18 64.45 34.11
N LEU A 9 8.89 64.75 33.04
CA LEU A 9 9.22 63.79 31.98
C LEU A 9 10.25 62.77 32.48
N ASP A 10 11.29 63.23 33.19
CA ASP A 10 12.26 62.36 33.88
C ASP A 10 11.58 61.49 34.95
N ASP A 11 10.70 62.08 35.77
CA ASP A 11 9.93 61.32 36.76
C ASP A 11 9.05 60.24 36.09
N LEU A 12 8.41 60.55 34.97
CA LEU A 12 7.65 59.56 34.20
C LEU A 12 8.54 58.46 33.60
N GLU A 13 9.72 58.81 33.09
CA GLU A 13 10.66 57.85 32.51
C GLU A 13 11.23 56.89 33.57
N THR A 14 11.49 57.38 34.78
CA THR A 14 11.91 56.53 35.90
C THR A 14 10.81 55.56 36.32
N VAL A 15 9.55 56.02 36.43
CA VAL A 15 8.39 55.16 36.73
C VAL A 15 8.17 54.14 35.62
N LEU A 16 8.29 54.55 34.35
CA LEU A 16 8.14 53.66 33.20
C LEU A 16 9.22 52.56 33.20
N THR A 17 10.45 52.92 33.52
CA THR A 17 11.55 51.95 33.62
C THR A 17 11.33 50.96 34.77
N GLN A 18 10.92 51.45 35.95
CA GLN A 18 10.65 50.59 37.11
C GLN A 18 9.47 49.64 36.85
N THR A 19 8.40 50.12 36.22
CA THR A 19 7.23 49.29 35.88
C THR A 19 7.58 48.23 34.82
N GLN A 20 8.39 48.57 33.81
CA GLN A 20 8.87 47.61 32.83
C GLN A 20 9.75 46.52 33.47
N GLN A 21 10.70 46.90 34.34
CA GLN A 21 11.54 45.94 35.05
C GLN A 21 10.72 45.04 35.97
N HIS A 22 9.75 45.59 36.70
CA HIS A 22 8.86 44.82 37.56
C HIS A 22 8.04 43.81 36.74
N ARG A 23 7.46 44.26 35.62
CA ARG A 23 6.73 43.40 34.67
C ARG A 23 7.62 42.28 34.15
N GLN A 24 8.86 42.58 33.75
CA GLN A 24 9.79 41.59 33.22
C GLN A 24 10.17 40.53 34.26
N ARG A 25 10.44 40.93 35.50
CA ARG A 25 10.70 39.98 36.61
C ARG A 25 9.51 39.05 36.86
N ILE A 26 8.29 39.58 36.84
CA ILE A 26 7.06 38.76 36.97
C ILE A 26 6.91 37.81 35.79
N LEU A 27 7.12 38.30 34.56
CA LEU A 27 7.01 37.48 33.35
C LEU A 27 8.06 36.36 33.34
N GLU A 28 9.30 36.61 33.76
CA GLU A 28 10.34 35.59 33.87
C GLU A 28 10.03 34.56 34.96
N ALA A 29 9.51 34.99 36.11
CA ALA A 29 9.05 34.10 37.17
C ALA A 29 7.86 33.23 36.72
N ALA A 30 6.89 33.83 36.02
CA ALA A 30 5.73 33.14 35.47
C ALA A 30 6.11 32.16 34.35
N ALA A 31 7.00 32.57 33.43
CA ALA A 31 7.44 31.76 32.29
C ALA A 31 8.07 30.43 32.71
N LYS A 32 8.82 30.41 33.83
CA LYS A 32 9.40 29.17 34.39
C LYS A 32 8.34 28.15 34.78
N ASN A 33 7.21 28.59 35.30
CA ASN A 33 6.15 27.71 35.84
C ASN A 33 4.98 27.48 34.87
N LEU A 34 4.81 28.35 33.87
CA LEU A 34 3.65 28.38 32.96
C LEU A 34 3.39 27.02 32.30
N ASN A 35 4.42 26.37 31.78
CA ASN A 35 4.30 25.04 31.15
C ASN A 35 3.76 23.99 32.13
N SER A 36 4.23 24.01 33.38
CA SER A 36 3.77 23.08 34.42
C SER A 36 2.31 23.32 34.81
N TRP A 37 1.91 24.60 34.95
CA TRP A 37 0.54 24.98 35.26
C TRP A 37 -0.40 24.57 34.13
N PHE A 38 0.00 24.79 32.88
CA PHE A 38 -0.81 24.42 31.73
C PHE A 38 -1.01 22.90 31.61
N ILE A 39 0.04 22.11 31.87
CA ILE A 39 -0.06 20.65 31.93
C ILE A 39 -1.02 20.22 33.05
N ARG A 40 -0.94 20.84 34.25
CA ARG A 40 -1.83 20.53 35.38
C ARG A 40 -3.29 20.85 35.06
N VAL A 41 -3.56 22.04 34.52
CA VAL A 41 -4.92 22.46 34.15
C VAL A 41 -5.50 21.56 33.06
N ARG A 42 -4.72 21.23 32.02
CA ARG A 42 -5.17 20.32 30.96
C ARG A 42 -5.49 18.91 31.50
N LYS A 43 -4.64 18.37 32.39
CA LYS A 43 -4.90 17.08 33.03
C LYS A 43 -6.16 17.11 33.90
N MET A 44 -6.32 18.13 34.75
CA MET A 44 -7.52 18.29 35.57
C MET A 44 -8.79 18.43 34.72
N LYS A 45 -8.75 19.25 33.66
CA LYS A 45 -9.86 19.39 32.72
C LYS A 45 -10.25 18.05 32.08
N ALA A 46 -9.26 17.26 31.66
CA ALA A 46 -9.50 15.93 31.09
C ALA A 46 -10.14 14.98 32.12
N ILE A 47 -9.64 14.97 33.36
CA ILE A 47 -10.22 14.16 34.44
C ILE A 47 -11.68 14.55 34.71
N TYR A 48 -11.97 15.84 34.91
CA TYR A 48 -13.35 16.29 35.13
C TYR A 48 -14.26 16.02 33.93
N HIS A 49 -13.74 16.14 32.71
CA HIS A 49 -14.50 15.78 31.52
C HIS A 49 -14.84 14.29 31.48
N THR A 50 -13.91 13.40 31.84
CA THR A 50 -14.17 11.96 31.96
C THR A 50 -15.12 11.63 33.10
N LEU A 51 -15.00 12.29 34.26
CA LEU A 51 -15.92 12.11 35.38
C LEU A 51 -17.35 12.53 35.03
N ASN A 52 -17.52 13.57 34.21
CA ASN A 52 -18.83 13.99 33.72
C ASN A 52 -19.51 12.96 32.79
N LEU A 53 -18.78 11.95 32.29
CA LEU A 53 -19.36 10.84 31.51
C LEU A 53 -19.89 9.71 32.40
N PHE A 54 -19.61 9.74 33.71
CA PHE A 54 -20.10 8.74 34.66
C PHE A 54 -21.43 9.16 35.26
N ASP A 55 -22.25 8.16 35.57
CA ASP A 55 -23.49 8.35 36.30
C ASP A 55 -23.23 8.36 37.81
N LEU A 56 -23.99 9.16 38.55
CA LEU A 56 -23.81 9.35 39.99
C LEU A 56 -24.94 8.66 40.75
N ASP A 57 -24.60 7.62 41.50
CA ASP A 57 -25.55 6.99 42.41
C ASP A 57 -25.65 7.80 43.71
N VAL A 58 -26.79 8.46 43.89
CA VAL A 58 -27.07 9.33 45.04
C VAL A 58 -27.07 8.56 46.36
N THR A 59 -27.36 7.25 46.33
CA THR A 59 -27.50 6.43 47.54
C THR A 59 -26.16 5.99 48.11
N THR A 60 -25.26 5.49 47.27
CA THR A 60 -23.92 5.02 47.66
C THR A 60 -22.85 6.10 47.56
N LYS A 61 -23.17 7.26 46.97
CA LYS A 61 -22.22 8.34 46.60
C LYS A 61 -21.05 7.81 45.76
N CYS A 62 -21.28 6.74 45.01
CA CYS A 62 -20.32 6.17 44.07
C CYS A 62 -20.66 6.60 42.65
N MET A 63 -19.64 6.68 41.80
CA MET A 63 -19.81 6.92 40.37
C MET A 63 -19.76 5.59 39.64
N ILE A 64 -20.69 5.40 38.71
CA ILE A 64 -20.81 4.21 37.88
C ILE A 64 -20.49 4.61 36.45
N GLY A 65 -19.56 3.89 35.82
CA GLY A 65 -19.12 4.16 34.47
C GLY A 65 -19.02 2.87 33.66
N GLU A 66 -19.60 2.87 32.48
CA GLU A 66 -19.45 1.80 31.49
C GLU A 66 -18.31 2.16 30.54
N CYS A 67 -17.41 1.21 30.28
CA CYS A 67 -16.28 1.47 29.39
C CYS A 67 -15.89 0.24 28.56
N TRP A 68 -15.40 0.51 27.36
CA TRP A 68 -14.77 -0.49 26.51
C TRP A 68 -13.30 -0.64 26.91
N CYS A 69 -12.89 -1.86 27.23
CA CYS A 69 -11.50 -2.20 27.50
C CYS A 69 -11.09 -3.44 26.71
N ALA A 70 -9.81 -3.52 26.35
CA ALA A 70 -9.27 -4.73 25.76
C ALA A 70 -9.21 -5.83 26.82
N VAL A 71 -9.72 -7.02 26.49
CA VAL A 71 -9.76 -8.17 27.41
C VAL A 71 -8.36 -8.52 27.96
N CYS A 72 -7.32 -8.34 27.13
CA CYS A 72 -5.94 -8.61 27.54
C CYS A 72 -5.38 -7.62 28.58
N ASP A 73 -5.98 -6.44 28.73
CA ASP A 73 -5.46 -5.36 29.58
C ASP A 73 -6.27 -5.20 30.89
N LEU A 74 -7.23 -6.10 31.15
CA LEU A 74 -8.08 -6.10 32.36
C LEU A 74 -7.27 -6.14 33.66
N ASP A 75 -6.23 -6.97 33.73
CA ASP A 75 -5.37 -7.07 34.91
C ASP A 75 -4.62 -5.77 35.19
N GLN A 76 -4.17 -5.09 34.13
CA GLN A 76 -3.46 -3.82 34.25
C GLN A 76 -4.39 -2.72 34.79
N ILE A 77 -5.66 -2.73 34.39
CA ILE A 77 -6.69 -1.80 34.88
C ILE A 77 -6.98 -2.07 36.37
N ASN A 78 -7.18 -3.34 36.76
CA ASN A 78 -7.38 -3.72 38.16
C ASN A 78 -6.21 -3.26 39.05
N LEU A 79 -4.97 -3.50 38.61
CA LEU A 79 -3.78 -3.04 39.33
C LEU A 79 -3.68 -1.51 39.42
N ALA A 80 -4.17 -0.77 38.42
CA ALA A 80 -4.22 0.68 38.47
C ALA A 80 -5.27 1.20 39.47
N LEU A 81 -6.44 0.56 39.51
CA LEU A 81 -7.51 0.86 40.46
C LEU A 81 -7.09 0.58 41.90
N CYS A 82 -6.47 -0.58 42.17
CA CYS A 82 -5.92 -0.91 43.50
C CYS A 82 -4.87 0.10 43.94
N ARG A 83 -3.98 0.54 43.03
CA ARG A 83 -3.00 1.60 43.31
C ARG A 83 -3.66 2.94 43.62
N GLY A 84 -4.76 3.27 42.95
CA GLY A 84 -5.56 4.46 43.22
C GLY A 84 -6.17 4.45 44.62
N MET A 85 -6.78 3.32 45.01
CA MET A 85 -7.35 3.10 46.34
C MET A 85 -6.30 3.21 47.45
N GLN A 86 -5.14 2.57 47.30
CA GLN A 86 -4.06 2.63 48.28
C GLN A 86 -3.54 4.06 48.49
N ARG A 87 -3.45 4.86 47.42
CA ARG A 87 -2.98 6.25 47.50
C ARG A 87 -4.02 7.21 48.07
N SER A 88 -5.31 6.94 47.86
CA SER A 88 -6.38 7.77 48.44
C SER A 88 -6.66 7.44 49.91
N GLY A 89 -6.15 6.32 50.42
CA GLY A 89 -6.46 5.85 51.77
C GLY A 89 -7.92 5.41 51.93
N SER A 90 -8.63 5.20 50.82
CA SER A 90 -10.02 4.74 50.84
C SER A 90 -10.09 3.26 51.23
N THR A 91 -11.08 2.91 52.04
CA THR A 91 -11.40 1.52 52.41
C THR A 91 -12.28 0.83 51.37
N ILE A 92 -12.84 1.57 50.41
CA ILE A 92 -13.75 1.05 49.39
C ILE A 92 -12.93 0.40 48.27
N GLN A 93 -13.13 -0.89 48.05
CA GLN A 93 -12.53 -1.61 46.93
C GLN A 93 -13.17 -1.20 45.60
N PRO A 94 -12.37 -0.91 44.57
CA PRO A 94 -12.90 -0.66 43.23
C PRO A 94 -13.53 -1.94 42.67
N ILE A 95 -14.76 -1.84 42.19
CA ILE A 95 -15.50 -2.96 41.61
C ILE A 95 -15.39 -2.88 40.10
N LEU A 96 -14.83 -3.92 39.47
CA LEU A 96 -14.80 -4.07 38.01
C LEU A 96 -15.64 -5.30 37.63
N ASN A 97 -16.80 -5.07 37.03
CA ASN A 97 -17.69 -6.13 36.58
C ASN A 97 -17.67 -6.25 35.06
N HIS A 98 -17.60 -7.48 34.57
CA HIS A 98 -17.78 -7.77 33.16
C HIS A 98 -19.27 -7.72 32.81
N MET A 99 -19.64 -6.85 31.87
CA MET A 99 -21.02 -6.73 31.40
C MET A 99 -21.16 -7.31 29.99
N SER A 100 -22.20 -8.11 29.77
CA SER A 100 -22.59 -8.54 28.43
C SER A 100 -23.50 -7.49 27.81
N THR A 101 -23.10 -6.92 26.68
CA THR A 101 -23.92 -6.02 25.86
C THR A 101 -24.10 -6.58 24.45
N SER A 102 -25.19 -6.18 23.78
CA SER A 102 -25.42 -6.43 22.36
C SER A 102 -24.77 -5.37 21.46
N ASP A 103 -24.25 -4.29 22.04
CA ASP A 103 -23.62 -3.20 21.29
C ASP A 103 -22.32 -3.64 20.63
N LYS A 104 -22.02 -3.05 19.47
CA LYS A 104 -20.81 -3.37 18.71
C LYS A 104 -19.60 -2.72 19.39
N PRO A 105 -18.63 -3.49 19.91
CA PRO A 105 -17.42 -2.93 20.50
C PRO A 105 -16.57 -2.18 19.47
N PRO A 106 -15.74 -1.20 19.92
CA PRO A 106 -14.79 -0.53 19.05
C PRO A 106 -13.67 -1.47 18.60
N THR A 107 -13.14 -1.22 17.40
CA THR A 107 -11.99 -1.94 16.85
C THR A 107 -10.70 -1.31 17.36
N PHE A 108 -9.79 -2.14 17.89
CA PHE A 108 -8.48 -1.70 18.35
C PHE A 108 -7.39 -2.60 17.78
N HIS A 109 -6.47 -2.00 17.01
CA HIS A 109 -5.31 -2.67 16.46
C HIS A 109 -4.06 -2.27 17.25
N ARG A 110 -3.34 -3.25 17.80
CA ARG A 110 -2.03 -3.03 18.41
C ARG A 110 -1.01 -2.86 17.29
N VAL A 111 -0.44 -1.67 17.18
CA VAL A 111 0.53 -1.32 16.14
C VAL A 111 1.90 -1.06 16.73
N ASP A 112 2.92 -1.59 16.07
CA ASP A 112 4.31 -1.25 16.33
C ASP A 112 4.71 -0.01 15.53
N LYS A 113 5.91 0.53 15.79
CA LYS A 113 6.48 1.67 15.06
C LYS A 113 6.53 1.48 13.54
N PHE A 114 6.57 0.23 13.08
CA PHE A 114 6.64 -0.13 11.67
C PHE A 114 5.25 -0.21 11.03
N THR A 115 4.30 -0.89 11.69
CA THR A 115 2.94 -1.08 11.18
C THR A 115 2.05 0.13 11.38
N SER A 116 2.40 1.06 12.27
CA SER A 116 1.59 2.26 12.56
C SER A 116 1.34 3.08 11.30
N SER A 117 2.36 3.28 10.46
CA SER A 117 2.26 4.07 9.23
C SER A 117 1.30 3.43 8.23
N PHE A 118 1.38 2.10 8.07
CA PHE A 118 0.50 1.34 7.17
C PHE A 118 -0.94 1.31 7.69
N GLN A 119 -1.11 1.16 9.01
CA GLN A 119 -2.43 1.17 9.64
C GLN A 119 -3.11 2.53 9.47
N SER A 120 -2.39 3.64 9.65
CA SER A 120 -2.94 4.98 9.42
C SER A 120 -3.39 5.19 7.98
N ILE A 121 -2.69 4.62 6.99
CA ILE A 121 -3.11 4.67 5.57
C ILE A 121 -4.42 3.90 5.36
N VAL A 122 -4.56 2.73 5.98
CA VAL A 122 -5.78 1.91 5.89
C VAL A 122 -6.96 2.58 6.62
N ASP A 123 -6.73 3.05 7.85
CA ASP A 123 -7.77 3.69 8.67
C ASP A 123 -8.27 5.00 8.04
N ALA A 124 -7.46 5.67 7.23
CA ALA A 124 -7.87 6.85 6.47
C ALA A 124 -8.92 6.52 5.39
N TYR A 125 -8.97 5.28 4.90
CA TYR A 125 -10.04 4.83 4.01
C TYR A 125 -11.30 4.47 4.80
N GLY A 126 -11.13 3.78 5.92
CA GLY A 126 -12.23 3.44 6.82
C GLY A 126 -11.77 2.52 7.95
N ILE A 127 -12.46 2.61 9.09
CA ILE A 127 -12.20 1.77 10.26
C ILE A 127 -12.87 0.41 10.04
N ALA A 128 -12.10 -0.67 10.18
CA ALA A 128 -12.60 -2.04 10.03
C ALA A 128 -13.66 -2.41 11.09
N ARG A 129 -14.56 -3.34 10.75
CA ARG A 129 -15.54 -3.87 11.70
C ARG A 129 -14.84 -4.67 12.81
N TYR A 130 -15.47 -4.72 13.98
CA TYR A 130 -14.95 -5.49 15.09
C TYR A 130 -14.71 -6.96 14.71
N ARG A 131 -13.48 -7.43 14.95
CA ARG A 131 -12.97 -8.78 14.61
C ARG A 131 -13.00 -9.12 13.11
N GLU A 132 -13.01 -8.12 12.24
CA GLU A 132 -12.74 -8.30 10.82
C GLU A 132 -11.24 -8.50 10.55
N VAL A 133 -10.90 -9.21 9.47
CA VAL A 133 -9.52 -9.33 9.00
C VAL A 133 -8.94 -7.96 8.68
N ASN A 134 -7.81 -7.62 9.30
CA ASN A 134 -7.13 -6.35 9.07
C ASN A 134 -6.35 -6.37 7.74
N PRO A 135 -6.68 -5.52 6.75
CA PRO A 135 -5.99 -5.50 5.47
C PRO A 135 -4.56 -4.94 5.55
N THR A 136 -4.21 -4.23 6.63
CA THR A 136 -2.89 -3.62 6.85
C THR A 136 -1.74 -4.64 6.75
N LEU A 137 -1.95 -5.87 7.21
CA LEU A 137 -0.93 -6.92 7.18
C LEU A 137 -0.51 -7.27 5.74
N PHE A 138 -1.46 -7.28 4.81
CA PHE A 138 -1.20 -7.56 3.41
C PHE A 138 -0.68 -6.33 2.67
N ASN A 139 -1.27 -5.17 2.97
CA ASN A 139 -0.84 -3.88 2.43
C ASN A 139 0.61 -3.52 2.77
N LEU A 140 1.16 -4.10 3.83
CA LEU A 140 2.57 -3.93 4.19
C LEU A 140 3.54 -4.29 3.05
N VAL A 141 3.20 -5.30 2.25
CA VAL A 141 4.02 -5.77 1.13
C VAL A 141 3.38 -5.38 -0.21
N THR A 142 2.07 -5.56 -0.37
CA THR A 142 1.41 -5.34 -1.66
C THR A 142 1.43 -3.87 -2.08
N PHE A 143 1.25 -2.93 -1.16
CA PHE A 143 1.25 -1.50 -1.50
C PHE A 143 2.63 -1.04 -2.02
N PRO A 144 3.75 -1.26 -1.29
CA PRO A 144 5.08 -0.91 -1.82
C PRO A 144 5.45 -1.67 -3.09
N PHE A 145 5.03 -2.93 -3.25
CA PHE A 145 5.28 -3.71 -4.44
C PHE A 145 4.53 -3.17 -5.68
N LEU A 146 3.24 -2.85 -5.55
CA LEU A 146 2.46 -2.26 -6.65
C LEU A 146 2.98 -0.88 -7.03
N PHE A 147 3.40 -0.08 -6.04
CA PHE A 147 4.11 1.18 -6.29
C PHE A 147 5.38 0.94 -7.13
N ALA A 148 6.19 -0.06 -6.76
CA ALA A 148 7.42 -0.39 -7.46
C ALA A 148 7.19 -0.86 -8.90
N VAL A 149 6.10 -1.56 -9.20
CA VAL A 149 5.74 -1.95 -10.57
C VAL A 149 5.45 -0.72 -11.44
N MET A 150 4.86 0.32 -10.85
CA MET A 150 4.56 1.60 -11.54
C MET A 150 5.80 2.49 -11.67
N PHE A 151 6.64 2.56 -10.64
CA PHE A 151 7.79 3.47 -10.59
C PHE A 151 9.04 2.89 -11.29
N GLY A 152 9.25 1.57 -11.19
CA GLY A 152 10.02 0.75 -12.13
C GLY A 152 11.41 1.21 -12.58
N ASP A 153 12.16 1.95 -11.77
CA ASP A 153 13.52 2.40 -12.09
C ASP A 153 14.45 2.14 -10.89
N ALA A 154 15.57 1.45 -11.14
CA ALA A 154 16.51 1.09 -10.08
C ALA A 154 17.33 2.29 -9.60
N GLY A 155 17.64 3.25 -10.47
CA GLY A 155 18.39 4.46 -10.13
C GLY A 155 17.57 5.40 -9.26
N HIS A 156 16.35 5.72 -9.68
CA HIS A 156 15.44 6.55 -8.88
C HIS A 156 14.99 5.83 -7.60
N GLY A 157 14.77 4.51 -7.67
CA GLY A 157 14.47 3.68 -6.50
C GLY A 157 15.58 3.71 -5.45
N LEU A 158 16.86 3.73 -5.88
CA LEU A 158 18.01 3.86 -4.98
C LEU A 158 18.01 5.21 -4.25
N ILE A 159 17.71 6.32 -4.93
CA ILE A 159 17.62 7.64 -4.30
C ILE A 159 16.51 7.65 -3.24
N MET A 160 15.33 7.11 -3.57
CA MET A 160 14.23 7.00 -2.61
C MET A 160 14.58 6.10 -1.41
N PHE A 161 15.25 4.98 -1.66
CA PHE A 161 15.70 4.06 -0.62
C PHE A 161 16.71 4.73 0.32
N LEU A 162 17.70 5.44 -0.21
CA LEU A 162 18.69 6.17 0.59
C LEU A 162 18.05 7.27 1.43
N PHE A 163 17.08 7.99 0.88
CA PHE A 163 16.32 9.00 1.62
C PHE A 163 15.48 8.38 2.75
N GLY A 164 14.78 7.27 2.48
CA GLY A 164 14.04 6.51 3.49
C GLY A 164 14.96 5.96 4.58
N LEU A 165 16.12 5.41 4.20
CA LEU A 165 17.12 4.87 5.12
C LEU A 165 17.69 5.95 6.02
N TRP A 166 18.00 7.13 5.46
CA TRP A 166 18.47 8.28 6.24
C TRP A 166 17.45 8.69 7.32
N MET A 167 16.16 8.75 6.99
CA MET A 167 15.11 9.07 7.98
C MET A 167 14.98 8.02 9.08
N VAL A 168 15.17 6.74 8.75
CA VAL A 168 15.12 5.64 9.74
C VAL A 168 16.36 5.65 10.64
N LEU A 169 17.55 5.89 10.10
CA LEU A 169 18.79 5.96 10.89
C LEU A 169 18.84 7.18 11.81
N CYS A 170 18.35 8.33 11.35
CA CYS A 170 18.32 9.58 12.12
C CYS A 170 17.03 9.79 12.93
N GLU A 171 16.20 8.74 13.13
CA GLU A 171 14.87 8.82 13.74
C GLU A 171 14.84 9.61 15.07
N ARG A 172 15.77 9.30 15.99
CA ARG A 172 15.84 9.95 17.30
C ARG A 172 16.16 11.44 17.20
N GLN A 173 17.13 11.82 16.37
CA GLN A 173 17.54 13.21 16.21
C GLN A 173 16.42 14.05 15.55
N LEU A 174 15.68 13.44 14.62
CA LEU A 174 14.59 14.10 13.90
C LEU A 174 13.35 14.31 14.79
N LEU A 175 13.02 13.33 15.65
CA LEU A 175 11.94 13.45 16.64
C LEU A 175 12.21 14.58 17.65
N GLU A 176 13.46 14.73 18.09
CA GLU A 176 13.85 15.76 19.06
C GLU A 176 13.74 17.19 18.48
N LYS A 177 13.96 17.37 17.18
CA LYS A 177 13.93 18.68 16.51
C LYS A 177 12.54 19.30 16.37
N LYS A 178 11.46 18.55 16.60
CA LYS A 178 10.06 19.02 16.55
C LYS A 178 9.78 19.97 15.36
N ILE A 179 10.18 19.55 14.16
CA ILE A 179 9.98 20.34 12.94
C ILE A 179 8.48 20.42 12.68
N LYS A 180 7.89 21.60 12.88
CA LYS A 180 6.44 21.85 12.73
C LYS A 180 6.07 22.17 11.28
N ALA A 181 6.37 21.25 10.37
CA ALA A 181 5.89 21.31 9.00
C ALA A 181 5.00 20.10 8.72
N GLU A 182 3.75 20.33 8.34
CA GLU A 182 2.76 19.26 8.12
C GLU A 182 3.21 18.24 7.07
N LEU A 183 3.84 18.73 6.00
CA LEU A 183 4.45 17.88 4.98
C LEU A 183 5.52 16.99 5.60
N TRP A 184 6.42 17.56 6.39
CA TRP A 184 7.51 16.82 7.03
C TRP A 184 6.99 15.75 7.99
N ASP A 185 5.96 16.06 8.78
CA ASP A 185 5.36 15.10 9.72
C ASP A 185 4.71 13.92 8.98
N THR A 186 4.06 14.19 7.84
CA THR A 186 3.48 13.15 6.97
C THR A 186 4.56 12.24 6.38
N PHE A 187 5.63 12.82 5.80
CA PHE A 187 6.74 12.04 5.23
C PHE A 187 7.50 11.24 6.31
N PHE A 188 7.76 11.85 7.47
CA PHE A 188 8.45 11.19 8.58
C PHE A 188 7.59 10.10 9.21
N GLY A 189 6.28 10.33 9.32
CA GLY A 189 5.29 9.32 9.70
C GLY A 189 5.30 8.13 8.76
N GLY A 190 5.49 8.35 7.45
CA GLY A 190 5.59 7.32 6.40
C GLY A 190 6.99 6.74 6.12
N ARG A 191 8.00 7.01 6.97
CA ARG A 191 9.42 6.65 6.68
C ARG A 191 9.65 5.18 6.29
N TYR A 192 8.98 4.24 6.95
CA TYR A 192 9.08 2.80 6.66
C TYR A 192 8.40 2.43 5.33
N VAL A 193 7.32 3.13 4.96
CA VAL A 193 6.64 2.95 3.67
C VAL A 193 7.58 3.39 2.55
N ILE A 194 8.23 4.55 2.68
CA ILE A 194 9.18 5.08 1.69
C ILE A 194 10.40 4.16 1.53
N LEU A 195 10.93 3.64 2.64
CA LEU A 195 12.02 2.67 2.62
C LEU A 195 11.64 1.42 1.81
N LEU A 196 10.47 0.82 2.07
CA LEU A 196 10.01 -0.35 1.35
C LEU A 196 9.71 -0.06 -0.12
N MET A 197 9.09 1.09 -0.43
CA MET A 197 8.84 1.52 -1.81
C MET A 197 10.14 1.65 -2.61
N GLY A 198 11.18 2.25 -2.01
CA GLY A 198 12.51 2.32 -2.63
C GLY A 198 13.14 0.94 -2.84
N ALA A 199 13.07 0.06 -1.84
CA ALA A 199 13.63 -1.29 -1.92
C ALA A 199 12.97 -2.13 -3.02
N PHE A 200 11.63 -2.15 -3.08
CA PHE A 200 10.91 -2.85 -4.15
C PHE A 200 11.13 -2.20 -5.51
N SER A 201 11.28 -0.87 -5.60
CA SER A 201 11.59 -0.19 -6.86
C SER A 201 12.96 -0.56 -7.41
N ILE A 202 13.96 -0.77 -6.54
CA ILE A 202 15.26 -1.29 -6.98
C ILE A 202 15.07 -2.69 -7.59
N TYR A 203 14.32 -3.56 -6.91
CA TYR A 203 14.03 -4.89 -7.41
C TYR A 203 13.30 -4.88 -8.77
N THR A 204 12.21 -4.13 -8.91
CA THR A 204 11.46 -4.06 -10.17
C THR A 204 12.23 -3.34 -11.28
N GLY A 205 13.00 -2.30 -10.96
CA GLY A 205 13.87 -1.62 -11.91
C GLY A 205 14.98 -2.54 -12.46
N LEU A 206 15.53 -3.41 -11.61
CA LEU A 206 16.47 -4.45 -12.04
C LEU A 206 15.79 -5.52 -12.91
N ILE A 207 14.54 -5.91 -12.62
CA ILE A 207 13.75 -6.82 -13.48
C ILE A 207 13.43 -6.17 -14.85
N TYR A 208 13.12 -4.88 -14.88
CA TYR A 208 12.95 -4.14 -16.14
C TYR A 208 14.26 -3.84 -16.84
N ASN A 209 15.39 -4.04 -16.15
CA ASN A 209 16.73 -3.69 -16.61
C ASN A 209 16.83 -2.22 -17.04
N ASP A 210 16.30 -1.33 -16.19
CA ASP A 210 16.32 0.12 -16.40
C ASP A 210 16.93 0.85 -15.20
N ILE A 211 18.06 1.52 -15.45
CA ILE A 211 18.81 2.35 -14.50
C ILE A 211 18.97 3.72 -15.15
N PHE A 212 18.20 4.73 -14.70
CA PHE A 212 18.22 6.07 -15.29
C PHE A 212 18.06 6.07 -16.83
N SER A 213 17.12 5.28 -17.35
CA SER A 213 16.88 5.11 -18.80
C SER A 213 18.02 4.41 -19.55
N LYS A 214 18.90 3.67 -18.86
CA LYS A 214 19.97 2.85 -19.44
C LYS A 214 19.84 1.40 -18.99
N SER A 215 20.12 0.47 -19.89
CA SER A 215 20.17 -0.96 -19.56
C SER A 215 21.58 -1.38 -19.14
N ALA A 216 21.66 -2.35 -18.24
CA ALA A 216 22.92 -2.95 -17.80
C ALA A 216 23.08 -4.33 -18.44
N ASN A 217 24.20 -4.56 -19.13
CA ASN A 217 24.53 -5.85 -19.69
C ASN A 217 25.32 -6.70 -18.68
N ILE A 218 24.60 -7.41 -17.80
CA ILE A 218 25.18 -8.19 -16.69
C ILE A 218 25.55 -9.61 -17.14
N PHE A 219 24.66 -10.28 -17.87
CA PHE A 219 24.80 -11.71 -18.23
C PHE A 219 25.19 -11.94 -19.70
N GLY A 220 25.36 -10.89 -20.49
CA GLY A 220 25.47 -10.99 -21.95
C GLY A 220 24.09 -11.05 -22.62
N SER A 221 23.92 -10.35 -23.74
CA SER A 221 22.65 -10.40 -24.50
C SER A 221 22.47 -11.77 -25.14
N SER A 222 21.21 -12.23 -25.20
CA SER A 222 20.83 -13.47 -25.89
C SER A 222 20.69 -13.28 -27.41
N TRP A 223 20.85 -12.06 -27.91
CA TRP A 223 20.74 -11.68 -29.32
C TRP A 223 22.09 -11.33 -29.91
N TYR A 224 22.38 -11.90 -31.09
CA TYR A 224 23.64 -11.69 -31.81
C TYR A 224 23.37 -11.24 -33.25
N PRO A 225 23.92 -10.08 -33.67
CA PRO A 225 23.82 -9.64 -35.06
C PRO A 225 24.78 -10.46 -35.93
N VAL A 226 24.24 -11.38 -36.72
CA VAL A 226 25.00 -12.12 -37.74
C VAL A 226 24.81 -11.45 -39.09
N TYR A 227 25.47 -10.31 -39.31
CA TYR A 227 25.46 -9.60 -40.60
C TYR A 227 26.87 -9.43 -41.15
N ASP A 228 27.00 -9.49 -42.47
CA ASP A 228 28.23 -9.13 -43.16
C ASP A 228 28.58 -7.66 -42.94
N LYS A 229 29.89 -7.38 -42.87
CA LYS A 229 30.40 -6.02 -42.67
C LYS A 229 29.86 -5.04 -43.72
N SER A 230 29.74 -5.46 -44.97
CA SER A 230 29.16 -4.65 -46.07
C SER A 230 27.68 -4.30 -45.85
N ALA A 231 26.88 -5.23 -45.31
CA ALA A 231 25.47 -5.01 -44.99
C ALA A 231 25.28 -4.04 -43.82
N ILE A 232 26.19 -4.07 -42.84
CA ILE A 232 26.21 -3.14 -41.70
C ILE A 232 26.50 -1.70 -42.17
N PHE A 233 27.42 -1.52 -43.14
CA PHE A 233 27.73 -0.19 -43.66
C PHE A 233 26.68 0.34 -44.66
N SER A 234 25.94 -0.54 -45.34
CA SER A 234 24.98 -0.15 -46.37
C SER A 234 23.61 0.25 -45.84
N LYS A 235 23.18 -0.26 -44.68
CA LYS A 235 21.82 -0.02 -44.14
C LYS A 235 21.88 0.63 -42.76
N SER A 236 21.09 1.69 -42.56
CA SER A 236 21.00 2.40 -41.29
C SER A 236 20.16 1.68 -40.22
N VAL A 237 19.24 0.80 -40.63
CA VAL A 237 18.41 -0.01 -39.73
C VAL A 237 18.39 -1.44 -40.22
N LEU A 238 18.70 -2.37 -39.33
CA LEU A 238 18.70 -3.82 -39.57
C LEU A 238 17.75 -4.49 -38.57
N GLN A 239 16.99 -5.49 -39.03
CA GLN A 239 16.04 -6.23 -38.23
C GLN A 239 16.56 -7.64 -37.95
N LEU A 240 16.86 -7.91 -36.68
CA LEU A 240 17.24 -9.25 -36.24
C LEU A 240 16.06 -10.21 -36.40
N GLU A 241 16.25 -11.27 -37.18
CA GLU A 241 15.23 -12.30 -37.37
C GLU A 241 15.44 -13.45 -36.37
N PRO A 242 14.42 -13.80 -35.56
CA PRO A 242 14.48 -14.97 -34.69
C PRO A 242 14.26 -16.28 -35.46
N ARG A 243 13.91 -16.23 -36.74
CA ARG A 243 13.65 -17.40 -37.60
C ARG A 243 14.92 -17.80 -38.34
N VAL A 244 15.06 -19.10 -38.60
CA VAL A 244 15.97 -19.59 -39.63
C VAL A 244 15.24 -19.45 -40.96
N SER A 245 15.71 -18.58 -41.85
CA SER A 245 15.19 -18.40 -43.21
C SER A 245 16.25 -18.84 -44.22
N GLU A 246 15.87 -19.13 -45.46
CA GLU A 246 16.77 -19.66 -46.51
C GLU A 246 18.03 -18.78 -46.75
N ASN A 247 17.98 -17.49 -46.38
CA ASN A 247 19.08 -16.54 -46.53
C ASN A 247 19.94 -16.34 -45.26
N ILE A 248 19.58 -16.94 -44.12
CA ILE A 248 20.26 -16.75 -42.83
C ILE A 248 20.60 -18.12 -42.23
N SER A 249 21.86 -18.53 -42.35
CA SER A 249 22.36 -19.84 -41.91
C SER A 249 22.51 -19.98 -40.38
N HIS A 250 22.60 -18.87 -39.65
CA HIS A 250 22.79 -18.86 -38.19
C HIS A 250 21.66 -18.15 -37.48
N GLN A 251 21.10 -18.76 -36.44
CA GLN A 251 20.09 -18.14 -35.60
C GLN A 251 20.67 -16.89 -34.92
N MET A 252 20.06 -15.73 -35.16
CA MET A 252 20.45 -14.45 -34.52
C MET A 252 19.96 -14.36 -33.06
N TYR A 253 19.13 -15.31 -32.64
CA TYR A 253 18.71 -15.50 -31.25
C TYR A 253 19.31 -16.81 -30.73
N SER A 254 19.95 -16.76 -29.56
CA SER A 254 20.60 -17.92 -28.92
C SER A 254 19.67 -19.08 -28.55
N GLY A 255 18.35 -18.87 -28.61
CA GLY A 255 17.34 -19.86 -28.18
C GLY A 255 17.12 -19.90 -26.67
N GLN A 256 17.87 -19.12 -25.88
CA GLN A 256 17.75 -19.05 -24.43
C GLN A 256 17.29 -17.66 -23.98
N PRO A 257 16.27 -17.56 -23.10
CA PRO A 257 15.84 -16.27 -22.55
C PRO A 257 16.95 -15.66 -21.67
N TYR A 258 16.94 -14.33 -21.55
CA TYR A 258 17.87 -13.63 -20.67
C TYR A 258 17.65 -14.10 -19.21
N PRO A 259 18.69 -14.49 -18.46
CA PRO A 259 18.52 -15.15 -17.17
C PRO A 259 17.77 -14.34 -16.11
N PHE A 260 17.84 -13.01 -16.16
CA PHE A 260 17.26 -12.15 -15.14
C PHE A 260 16.75 -10.83 -15.73
N GLY A 261 15.42 -10.68 -15.79
CA GLY A 261 14.78 -9.46 -16.28
C GLY A 261 14.72 -9.37 -17.81
N VAL A 262 14.68 -8.16 -18.34
CA VAL A 262 14.59 -7.90 -19.79
C VAL A 262 15.99 -7.79 -20.42
N ASP A 263 16.15 -8.37 -21.61
CA ASP A 263 17.41 -8.33 -22.35
C ASP A 263 17.86 -6.87 -22.64
N PRO A 264 19.12 -6.50 -22.34
CA PRO A 264 19.64 -5.15 -22.57
C PRO A 264 19.49 -4.63 -24.00
N ILE A 265 19.44 -5.52 -25.01
CA ILE A 265 19.36 -5.15 -26.43
C ILE A 265 18.09 -4.37 -26.76
N TRP A 266 17.00 -4.60 -26.02
CA TRP A 266 15.75 -3.90 -26.26
C TRP A 266 15.87 -2.39 -26.03
N GLN A 267 16.79 -1.94 -25.18
CA GLN A 267 16.94 -0.50 -24.90
C GLN A 267 17.51 0.28 -26.09
N ILE A 268 18.35 -0.36 -26.90
CA ILE A 268 18.93 0.24 -28.11
C ILE A 268 18.05 0.04 -29.35
N SER A 269 17.05 -0.84 -29.27
CA SER A 269 16.17 -1.18 -30.39
C SER A 269 15.16 -0.07 -30.72
N THR A 270 14.83 0.07 -32.00
CA THR A 270 13.79 1.01 -32.46
C THR A 270 12.38 0.53 -32.09
N ASN A 271 12.17 -0.79 -32.00
CA ASN A 271 10.91 -1.44 -31.66
C ASN A 271 10.75 -1.75 -30.15
N LYS A 272 11.44 -1.00 -29.28
CA LYS A 272 11.35 -1.18 -27.81
C LYS A 272 9.95 -0.93 -27.25
N ILE A 273 9.26 0.09 -27.75
CA ILE A 273 7.96 0.55 -27.25
C ILE A 273 6.88 -0.53 -27.44
N PRO A 274 6.68 -1.10 -28.65
CA PRO A 274 5.66 -2.14 -28.83
C PRO A 274 5.96 -3.40 -28.01
N PHE A 275 7.23 -3.80 -27.86
CA PHE A 275 7.62 -4.94 -27.02
C PHE A 275 7.32 -4.66 -25.53
N ALA A 276 7.83 -3.55 -24.99
CA ALA A 276 7.67 -3.20 -23.59
C ALA A 276 6.20 -2.99 -23.21
N ASN A 277 5.40 -2.36 -24.08
CA ASN A 277 3.97 -2.16 -23.85
C ASN A 277 3.22 -3.50 -23.82
N SER A 278 3.53 -4.43 -24.73
CA SER A 278 2.91 -5.76 -24.72
C SER A 278 3.24 -6.54 -23.44
N LEU A 279 4.49 -6.47 -22.99
CA LEU A 279 4.93 -7.12 -21.75
C LEU A 279 4.26 -6.50 -20.52
N LYS A 280 4.34 -5.18 -20.36
CA LYS A 280 3.77 -4.46 -19.22
C LYS A 280 2.27 -4.63 -19.11
N MET A 281 1.54 -4.55 -20.23
CA MET A 281 0.08 -4.76 -20.24
C MET A 281 -0.29 -6.16 -19.70
N LYS A 282 0.40 -7.21 -20.16
CA LYS A 282 0.13 -8.59 -19.72
C LYS A 282 0.48 -8.81 -18.25
N ILE A 283 1.63 -8.31 -17.79
CA ILE A 283 2.03 -8.39 -16.39
C ILE A 283 1.03 -7.66 -15.48
N SER A 284 0.59 -6.46 -15.86
CA SER A 284 -0.42 -5.71 -15.11
C SER A 284 -1.74 -6.46 -14.97
N ILE A 285 -2.21 -7.14 -16.02
CA ILE A 285 -3.41 -7.98 -15.96
C ILE A 285 -3.21 -9.15 -14.99
N ILE A 286 -2.07 -9.85 -15.07
CA ILE A 286 -1.77 -10.97 -14.18
C ILE A 286 -1.76 -10.53 -12.72
N LEU A 287 -1.04 -9.44 -12.41
CA LEU A 287 -0.96 -8.90 -11.05
C LEU A 287 -2.32 -8.43 -10.53
N ALA A 288 -3.12 -7.76 -11.36
CA ALA A 288 -4.45 -7.27 -10.97
C ALA A 288 -5.39 -8.44 -10.64
N VAL A 289 -5.45 -9.46 -11.47
CA VAL A 289 -6.33 -10.62 -11.26
C VAL A 289 -5.93 -11.40 -10.01
N LEU A 290 -4.63 -11.62 -9.80
CA LEU A 290 -4.13 -12.28 -8.58
C LEU A 290 -4.47 -11.45 -7.32
N HIS A 291 -4.30 -10.13 -7.36
CA HIS A 291 -4.61 -9.26 -6.24
C HIS A 291 -6.11 -9.22 -5.92
N MET A 292 -6.98 -9.17 -6.93
CA MET A 292 -8.43 -9.22 -6.75
C MET A 292 -8.92 -10.57 -6.21
N VAL A 293 -8.43 -11.68 -6.76
CA VAL A 293 -8.77 -13.03 -6.27
C VAL A 293 -8.33 -13.19 -4.82
N PHE A 294 -7.13 -12.69 -4.46
CA PHE A 294 -6.67 -12.68 -3.08
C PHE A 294 -7.63 -11.92 -2.15
N GLY A 295 -8.11 -10.74 -2.55
CA GLY A 295 -9.11 -9.98 -1.80
C GLY A 295 -10.43 -10.73 -1.58
N VAL A 296 -10.93 -11.42 -2.61
CA VAL A 296 -12.14 -12.26 -2.49
C VAL A 296 -11.90 -13.47 -1.58
N VAL A 297 -10.70 -14.07 -1.58
CA VAL A 297 -10.36 -15.15 -0.64
C VAL A 297 -10.35 -14.65 0.80
N LEU A 298 -9.97 -13.40 1.07
CA LEU A 298 -10.05 -12.82 2.42
C LEU A 298 -11.49 -12.72 2.94
N SER A 299 -12.47 -12.46 2.06
CA SER A 299 -13.87 -12.42 2.49
C SER A 299 -14.36 -13.80 2.98
N LEU A 300 -13.87 -14.89 2.39
CA LEU A 300 -14.18 -16.25 2.87
C LEU A 300 -13.76 -16.46 4.33
N PHE A 301 -12.58 -15.97 4.73
CA PHE A 301 -12.13 -16.07 6.11
C PHE A 301 -13.03 -15.27 7.06
N ASN A 302 -13.50 -14.09 6.64
CA ASN A 302 -14.46 -13.30 7.39
C ASN A 302 -15.81 -14.04 7.56
N HIS A 303 -16.44 -14.50 6.47
CA HIS A 303 -17.72 -15.21 6.56
C HIS A 303 -17.61 -16.50 7.37
N ARG A 304 -16.49 -17.22 7.27
CA ARG A 304 -16.22 -18.40 8.10
C ARG A 304 -16.06 -18.04 9.58
N PHE A 305 -15.43 -16.92 9.90
CA PHE A 305 -15.26 -16.45 11.28
C PHE A 305 -16.58 -16.00 11.91
N PHE A 306 -17.43 -15.28 11.16
CA PHE A 306 -18.76 -14.85 11.61
C PHE A 306 -19.85 -15.94 11.48
N ASN A 307 -19.52 -17.09 10.89
CA ASN A 307 -20.41 -18.23 10.65
C ASN A 307 -21.63 -17.91 9.74
N ASP A 308 -21.46 -16.94 8.84
CA ASP A 308 -22.47 -16.50 7.88
C ASP A 308 -22.45 -17.41 6.65
N ARG A 309 -23.05 -18.60 6.78
CA ARG A 309 -23.04 -19.63 5.71
C ARG A 309 -23.75 -19.20 4.44
N LEU A 310 -24.77 -18.35 4.55
CA LEU A 310 -25.52 -17.84 3.39
C LEU A 310 -24.62 -16.99 2.49
N ASP A 311 -23.81 -16.10 3.08
CA ASP A 311 -22.91 -15.23 2.31
C ASP A 311 -21.82 -16.03 1.59
N ILE A 312 -21.41 -17.19 2.14
CA ILE A 312 -20.44 -18.07 1.46
C ILE A 312 -21.02 -18.58 0.14
N TRP A 313 -22.29 -18.99 0.13
CA TRP A 313 -22.94 -19.57 -1.05
C TRP A 313 -23.49 -18.51 -2.01
N CYS A 314 -24.04 -17.42 -1.49
CA CYS A 314 -24.71 -16.39 -2.28
C CYS A 314 -23.79 -15.25 -2.71
N ASP A 315 -22.72 -14.94 -1.97
CA ASP A 315 -21.84 -13.81 -2.27
C ASP A 315 -20.45 -14.28 -2.72
N PHE A 316 -19.74 -15.03 -1.87
CA PHE A 316 -18.36 -15.43 -2.14
C PHE A 316 -18.24 -16.37 -3.35
N LEU A 317 -19.01 -17.45 -3.39
CA LEU A 317 -18.89 -18.46 -4.44
C LEU A 317 -19.22 -17.89 -5.84
N PRO A 318 -20.33 -17.15 -6.04
CA PRO A 318 -20.62 -16.54 -7.34
C PRO A 318 -19.55 -15.54 -7.78
N LYS A 319 -19.06 -14.68 -6.87
CA LYS A 319 -17.98 -13.73 -7.15
C LYS A 319 -16.69 -14.44 -7.59
N LEU A 320 -16.29 -15.50 -6.88
CA LEU A 320 -15.07 -16.24 -7.19
C LEU A 320 -15.17 -16.95 -8.56
N ILE A 321 -16.30 -17.62 -8.82
CA ILE A 321 -16.54 -18.33 -10.08
C ILE A 321 -16.52 -17.33 -11.24
N PHE A 322 -17.21 -16.20 -11.11
CA PHE A 322 -17.29 -15.17 -12.14
C PHE A 322 -15.92 -14.58 -12.52
N ILE A 323 -15.12 -14.18 -11.51
CA ILE A 323 -13.78 -13.62 -11.76
C ILE A 323 -12.86 -14.69 -12.37
N SER A 324 -12.91 -15.91 -11.86
CA SER A 324 -12.04 -17.00 -12.32
C SER A 324 -12.37 -17.43 -13.76
N SER A 325 -13.66 -17.45 -14.14
CA SER A 325 -14.10 -17.90 -15.46
C SER A 325 -13.72 -16.93 -16.59
N ILE A 326 -13.76 -15.62 -16.33
CA ILE A 326 -13.43 -14.60 -17.35
C ILE A 326 -11.94 -14.23 -17.28
N PHE A 327 -11.52 -13.69 -16.15
CA PHE A 327 -10.19 -13.10 -16.00
C PHE A 327 -9.14 -14.15 -15.65
N GLY A 328 -9.50 -15.18 -14.88
CA GLY A 328 -8.63 -16.34 -14.66
C GLY A 328 -8.33 -17.08 -15.96
N TYR A 329 -9.35 -17.26 -16.81
CA TYR A 329 -9.15 -17.82 -18.16
C TYR A 329 -8.21 -16.95 -19.01
N LEU A 330 -8.40 -15.62 -19.03
CA LEU A 330 -7.50 -14.71 -19.74
C LEU A 330 -6.04 -14.85 -19.27
N VAL A 331 -5.81 -14.93 -17.96
CA VAL A 331 -4.47 -15.14 -17.39
C VAL A 331 -3.88 -16.48 -17.83
N ALA A 332 -4.67 -17.57 -17.78
CA ALA A 332 -4.24 -18.88 -18.27
C ALA A 332 -3.85 -18.83 -19.77
N MET A 333 -4.62 -18.10 -20.59
CA MET A 333 -4.32 -17.92 -22.01
C MET A 333 -3.06 -17.09 -22.27
N ILE A 334 -2.71 -16.14 -21.40
CA ILE A 334 -1.44 -15.40 -21.48
C ILE A 334 -0.26 -16.36 -21.29
N PHE A 335 -0.29 -17.18 -20.23
CA PHE A 335 0.76 -18.17 -19.97
C PHE A 335 0.84 -19.23 -21.06
N TYR A 336 -0.31 -19.72 -21.53
CA TYR A 336 -0.37 -20.66 -22.65
C TYR A 336 0.26 -20.06 -23.92
N LYS A 337 -0.08 -18.80 -24.25
CA LYS A 337 0.50 -18.12 -25.41
C LYS A 337 2.02 -17.96 -25.29
N TRP A 338 2.54 -17.70 -24.09
CA TRP A 338 3.98 -17.62 -23.86
C TRP A 338 4.70 -18.95 -23.98
N GLY A 339 4.04 -20.08 -23.69
CA GLY A 339 4.63 -21.42 -23.78
C GLY A 339 4.46 -22.12 -25.13
N ALA A 340 3.35 -21.88 -25.84
CA ALA A 340 2.99 -22.65 -27.03
C ALA A 340 3.53 -22.07 -28.34
N TYR A 341 3.53 -20.74 -28.50
CA TYR A 341 3.88 -20.11 -29.77
C TYR A 341 5.36 -19.71 -29.83
N THR A 342 6.05 -20.19 -30.85
CA THR A 342 7.45 -19.84 -31.13
C THR A 342 7.57 -18.85 -32.29
N ALA A 343 8.79 -18.36 -32.55
CA ALA A 343 9.05 -17.43 -33.65
C ALA A 343 8.60 -17.97 -35.02
N MET A 344 8.67 -19.29 -35.25
CA MET A 344 8.28 -19.92 -36.51
C MET A 344 6.79 -19.73 -36.83
N GLU A 345 5.95 -19.73 -35.80
CA GLU A 345 4.48 -19.63 -35.91
C GLU A 345 3.96 -18.20 -35.69
N ALA A 346 4.84 -17.19 -35.69
CA ALA A 346 4.44 -15.81 -35.42
C ALA A 346 3.35 -15.25 -36.38
N SER A 347 3.21 -15.80 -37.60
CA SER A 347 2.17 -15.39 -38.55
C SER A 347 0.78 -15.92 -38.20
N THR A 348 0.69 -17.07 -37.53
CA THR A 348 -0.58 -17.70 -37.11
C THR A 348 -0.94 -17.39 -35.65
N ALA A 349 -0.07 -16.66 -34.92
CA ALA A 349 -0.28 -16.36 -33.51
C ALA A 349 -1.56 -15.53 -33.26
N PRO A 350 -2.57 -16.08 -32.56
CA PRO A 350 -3.87 -15.43 -32.40
C PRO A 350 -3.83 -14.23 -31.43
N SER A 351 -4.75 -13.29 -31.61
CA SER A 351 -4.89 -12.11 -30.73
C SER A 351 -5.72 -12.42 -29.49
N LEU A 352 -5.14 -12.21 -28.30
CA LEU A 352 -5.82 -12.40 -27.00
C LEU A 352 -7.02 -11.44 -26.83
N LEU A 353 -6.93 -10.23 -27.39
CA LEU A 353 -8.00 -9.25 -27.32
C LEU A 353 -9.20 -9.68 -28.18
N LEU A 354 -8.94 -10.11 -29.42
CA LEU A 354 -9.98 -10.58 -30.32
C LEU A 354 -10.65 -11.85 -29.78
N MET A 355 -9.85 -12.74 -29.19
CA MET A 355 -10.34 -13.92 -28.45
C MET A 355 -11.36 -13.53 -27.37
N LEU A 356 -11.03 -12.54 -26.53
CA LEU A 356 -11.92 -12.08 -25.46
C LEU A 356 -13.19 -11.42 -26.02
N ILE A 357 -13.08 -10.59 -27.07
CA ILE A 357 -14.23 -9.96 -27.72
C ILE A 357 -15.16 -11.02 -28.32
N ASN A 358 -14.61 -11.99 -29.04
CA ASN A 358 -15.37 -13.06 -29.67
C ASN A 358 -16.03 -13.99 -28.65
N MET A 359 -15.41 -14.19 -27.48
CA MET A 359 -16.00 -14.93 -26.36
C MET A 359 -17.32 -14.30 -25.90
N PHE A 360 -17.39 -12.97 -25.75
CA PHE A 360 -18.61 -12.27 -25.34
C PHE A 360 -19.61 -12.07 -26.48
N ARG A 361 -19.15 -12.04 -27.73
CA ARG A 361 -20.02 -11.89 -28.91
C ARG A 361 -20.63 -13.24 -29.37
N PHE A 362 -20.25 -14.36 -28.76
CA PHE A 362 -20.66 -15.72 -29.18
C PHE A 362 -20.35 -16.01 -30.66
N ASN A 363 -19.31 -15.36 -31.21
CA ASN A 363 -18.91 -15.55 -32.59
C ASN A 363 -17.67 -16.45 -32.66
N TYR A 364 -17.90 -17.73 -33.00
CA TYR A 364 -16.87 -18.77 -33.01
C TYR A 364 -16.43 -19.17 -34.42
N GLU A 365 -16.72 -18.35 -35.43
CA GLU A 365 -16.31 -18.64 -36.81
C GLU A 365 -14.78 -18.64 -36.95
N VAL A 366 -14.23 -19.82 -37.25
CA VAL A 366 -12.83 -20.02 -37.66
C VAL A 366 -12.75 -19.68 -39.15
N LYS A 367 -12.07 -18.58 -39.48
CA LYS A 367 -11.69 -18.25 -40.86
C LYS A 367 -10.18 -18.06 -40.89
N ASP A 368 -9.51 -18.77 -41.80
CA ASP A 368 -8.06 -18.89 -42.02
C ASP A 368 -7.30 -17.55 -42.12
N SER A 369 -7.17 -16.85 -41.00
CA SER A 369 -6.62 -15.51 -40.78
C SER A 369 -6.52 -15.29 -39.25
N PRO A 370 -5.68 -14.39 -38.71
CA PRO A 370 -5.19 -14.42 -37.32
C PRO A 370 -6.33 -14.50 -36.28
N GLY A 371 -6.67 -15.74 -35.95
CA GLY A 371 -7.95 -16.13 -35.36
C GLY A 371 -8.08 -17.65 -35.22
N ASP A 372 -6.99 -18.40 -35.48
CA ASP A 372 -6.93 -19.82 -35.23
C ASP A 372 -7.19 -20.11 -33.74
N PRO A 373 -7.85 -21.24 -33.44
CA PRO A 373 -8.05 -21.65 -32.07
C PRO A 373 -6.67 -21.92 -31.42
N PHE A 374 -6.47 -21.36 -30.23
CA PHE A 374 -5.27 -21.57 -29.42
C PHE A 374 -5.03 -23.06 -29.10
N TYR A 375 -6.10 -23.83 -28.96
CA TYR A 375 -6.05 -25.27 -28.70
C TYR A 375 -7.30 -25.97 -29.25
N ALA A 376 -7.21 -27.28 -29.48
CA ALA A 376 -8.32 -28.09 -29.94
C ALA A 376 -9.47 -28.07 -28.92
N GLY A 377 -10.69 -27.71 -29.37
CA GLY A 377 -11.87 -27.64 -28.51
C GLY A 377 -12.15 -26.29 -27.84
N GLN A 378 -11.41 -25.23 -28.19
CA GLN A 378 -11.59 -23.89 -27.62
C GLN A 378 -13.03 -23.35 -27.74
N ALA A 379 -13.76 -23.66 -28.82
CA ALA A 379 -15.16 -23.26 -28.98
C ALA A 379 -16.08 -23.82 -27.87
N LYS A 380 -15.83 -25.04 -27.38
CA LYS A 380 -16.57 -25.63 -26.25
C LYS A 380 -16.17 -24.97 -24.93
N ALA A 381 -14.90 -24.64 -24.77
CA ALA A 381 -14.38 -23.96 -23.60
C ALA A 381 -14.89 -22.52 -23.48
N PHE A 382 -15.20 -21.83 -24.59
CA PHE A 382 -15.82 -20.50 -24.57
C PHE A 382 -17.29 -20.51 -24.15
N ALA A 383 -18.01 -21.60 -24.38
CA ALA A 383 -19.40 -21.73 -23.94
C ALA A 383 -19.51 -21.86 -22.41
N LEU A 384 -18.49 -22.41 -21.74
CA LEU A 384 -18.46 -22.60 -20.28
C LEU A 384 -18.56 -21.29 -19.47
N PRO A 385 -17.70 -20.27 -19.65
CA PRO A 385 -17.79 -19.03 -18.89
C PRO A 385 -19.09 -18.28 -19.20
N ALA A 386 -19.59 -18.31 -20.43
CA ALA A 386 -20.85 -17.67 -20.77
C ALA A 386 -22.08 -18.38 -20.14
N ASN A 387 -22.09 -19.71 -20.11
CA ASN A 387 -23.11 -20.50 -19.42
C ASN A 387 -23.04 -20.30 -17.90
N VAL A 388 -21.83 -20.14 -17.35
CA VAL A 388 -21.61 -19.84 -15.92
C VAL A 388 -22.13 -18.43 -15.57
N ILE A 389 -21.89 -17.43 -16.41
CA ILE A 389 -22.45 -16.07 -16.23
C ILE A 389 -23.97 -16.12 -16.28
N TYR A 390 -24.55 -16.86 -17.24
CA TYR A 390 -25.99 -17.05 -17.34
C TYR A 390 -26.57 -17.76 -16.10
N LEU A 391 -25.91 -18.82 -15.62
CA LEU A 391 -26.32 -19.56 -14.43
C LEU A 391 -26.29 -18.68 -13.16
N ILE A 392 -25.24 -17.87 -12.98
CA ILE A 392 -25.11 -16.96 -11.84
C ILE A 392 -26.18 -15.87 -11.87
N THR A 393 -26.51 -15.33 -13.06
CA THR A 393 -27.54 -14.28 -13.23
C THR A 393 -28.97 -14.80 -13.02
N VAL A 394 -29.18 -16.12 -13.07
CA VAL A 394 -30.47 -16.77 -12.82
C VAL A 394 -30.62 -17.22 -11.35
N ILE A 395 -29.50 -17.42 -10.64
CA ILE A 395 -29.47 -17.87 -9.25
C ILE A 395 -29.52 -16.69 -8.25
N VAL A 396 -29.03 -15.51 -8.65
CA VAL A 396 -29.16 -14.23 -7.91
C VAL A 396 -30.38 -13.48 -8.42
#